data_AF-A0A7V9EN18-F1
#
_entry.id   AF-A0A7V9EN18-F1
#
_cell.length_a   1.000
_cell.length_b   1.000
_cell.length_c   1.000
_cell.angle_alpha   90.00
_cell.angle_beta   90.00
_cell.angle_gamma   90.00
#
_symmetry.space_group_name_H-M   'P 1'
#
loop_
_entity.id
_entity.type
_entity.pdbx_description
1 polymer ?
#
loop_
_entity_poly.entity_id
_entity_poly.type
_entity_poly.pdbx_seq_one_letter_code
_entity_poly.pdbx_strand_id
1 'polypeptide(L)' 'MRLEDEGDDEATLVVLRCAHCGDTFPTAADEPSVCRSCGSDRVALAREPLL' A
#
# COMPACT_ATOMS: atom_id res chain seq x y z
N MET A 1 -0.19 -36.24 13.02
CA MET A 1 -0.93 -36.25 11.74
C MET A 1 -1.34 -34.82 11.48
N ARG A 2 -1.02 -34.32 10.27
CA ARG A 2 -1.29 -33.00 9.69
C ARG A 2 -0.71 -31.77 10.39
N LEU A 3 0.27 -31.15 9.70
CA LEU A 3 0.56 -29.73 9.77
C LEU A 3 -0.76 -29.02 9.43
N GLU A 4 -1.24 -28.18 10.32
CA GLU A 4 -2.31 -27.24 9.99
C GLU A 4 -1.64 -26.14 9.17
N ASP A 5 -1.91 -26.20 7.87
CA ASP A 5 -1.63 -25.22 6.83
C ASP A 5 -1.26 -23.85 7.39
N GLU A 6 -0.03 -23.44 7.10
CA GLU A 6 0.38 -22.05 7.05
C GLU A 6 -0.67 -21.33 6.20
N GLY A 7 -1.56 -20.60 6.88
CA GLY A 7 -2.47 -19.69 6.23
C GLY A 7 -1.60 -18.79 5.38
N ASP A 8 -1.78 -18.92 4.07
CA ASP A 8 -1.39 -17.94 3.07
C ASP A 8 -2.17 -16.66 3.42
N ASP A 9 -1.74 -15.98 4.50
CA ASP A 9 -2.04 -14.58 4.75
C ASP A 9 -1.35 -13.87 3.59
N GLU A 10 -2.04 -13.82 2.45
CA GLU A 10 -1.66 -13.03 1.27
C GLU A 10 -1.44 -11.61 1.80
N ALA A 11 -0.19 -11.32 2.16
CA ALA A 11 0.13 -10.20 3.01
C ALA A 11 -0.15 -8.96 2.17
N THR A 12 -1.33 -8.39 2.34
CA THR A 12 -1.76 -7.26 1.53
C THR A 12 -1.12 -6.03 2.11
N LEU A 13 -0.14 -5.46 1.40
CA LEU A 13 0.44 -4.20 1.80
C LEU A 13 -0.54 -3.09 1.45
N VAL A 14 -0.87 -2.26 2.44
CA VAL A 14 -1.59 -1.01 2.18
C VAL A 14 -0.57 0.04 1.78
N VAL A 15 -0.75 0.61 0.58
CA VAL A 15 0.09 1.68 0.03
C VAL A 15 -0.77 2.88 -0.34
N LEU A 16 -0.17 4.04 -0.47
CA LEU A 16 -0.79 5.22 -1.06
C LEU A 16 -0.40 5.31 -2.52
N ARG A 17 -1.38 5.56 -3.38
CA ARG A 17 -1.20 5.80 -4.81
C ARG A 17 -1.64 7.22 -5.16
N CYS A 18 -0.76 7.97 -5.82
CA CYS A 18 -1.11 9.30 -6.31
C CYS A 18 -1.98 9.22 -7.57
N ALA A 19 -3.14 9.87 -7.55
CA ALA A 19 -4.04 9.92 -8.71
C ALA A 19 -3.54 10.84 -9.83
N HIS A 20 -2.56 11.70 -9.55
CA HIS A 20 -2.02 12.65 -10.53
C HIS A 20 -0.87 12.05 -11.35
N CYS A 21 0.17 11.52 -10.69
CA CYS A 21 1.34 10.93 -11.37
C CYS A 21 1.36 9.40 -11.38
N GLY A 22 0.50 8.74 -10.60
CA GLY A 22 0.43 7.28 -10.51
C GLY A 22 1.43 6.64 -9.54
N ASP A 23 2.27 7.43 -8.89
CA ASP A 23 3.33 6.97 -7.97
C ASP A 23 2.74 6.29 -6.72
N THR A 24 3.40 5.23 -6.25
CA THR A 24 2.98 4.39 -5.12
C THR A 24 4.03 4.41 -4.02
N PHE A 25 3.59 4.67 -2.78
CA PHE A 25 4.46 4.79 -1.62
C PHE A 25 3.80 4.20 -0.37
N PRO A 26 4.56 3.68 0.61
CA PRO A 26 4.00 2.99 1.76
C PRO A 26 3.16 3.93 2.64
N THR A 27 2.04 3.42 3.17
CA THR A 27 1.32 4.12 4.24
C THR A 27 2.15 4.04 5.52
N ALA A 28 2.86 5.10 5.91
CA ALA A 28 3.39 5.16 7.28
C ALA A 28 2.32 5.74 8.23
N ALA A 29 2.39 5.36 9.51
CA ALA A 29 1.43 5.75 10.54
C ALA A 29 1.27 7.27 10.73
N ASP A 30 2.26 8.05 10.28
CA ASP A 30 2.35 9.51 10.41
C ASP A 30 2.47 10.22 9.04
N GLU A 31 2.31 9.51 7.92
CA GLU A 31 2.72 10.00 6.59
C GLU A 31 1.58 10.64 5.76
N PRO A 32 1.96 11.55 4.84
CA PRO A 32 1.17 12.70 4.45
C PRO A 32 0.07 12.38 3.43
N SER A 33 -1.01 13.14 3.51
CA SER A 33 -2.07 13.26 2.48
C SER A 33 -1.56 13.82 1.14
N VAL A 34 -0.25 13.79 0.87
CA VAL A 34 0.39 14.48 -0.25
C VAL A 34 1.50 13.62 -0.86
N CYS A 35 1.51 13.52 -2.19
CA CYS A 35 2.50 12.79 -2.96
C CYS A 35 3.85 13.52 -2.92
N ARG A 36 4.91 12.85 -2.43
CA ARG A 36 6.27 13.43 -2.38
C ARG A 36 6.92 13.61 -3.74
N SER A 37 6.44 12.90 -4.77
CA SER A 37 6.98 12.91 -6.12
C SER A 37 6.51 14.12 -6.94
N CYS A 38 5.20 14.44 -6.89
CA CYS A 38 4.62 15.54 -7.65
C CYS A 38 3.98 16.66 -6.80
N GLY A 39 3.90 16.49 -5.48
CA GLY A 39 3.28 17.45 -4.56
C GLY A 39 1.75 17.45 -4.55
N SER A 40 1.10 16.54 -5.27
CA SER A 40 -0.37 16.45 -5.32
C SER A 40 -0.94 15.88 -4.02
N ASP A 41 -1.98 16.50 -3.49
CA ASP A 41 -2.77 16.03 -2.35
C ASP A 41 -3.81 14.96 -2.74
N ARG A 42 -3.95 14.65 -4.03
CA ARG A 42 -4.85 13.62 -4.54
C ARG A 42 -4.19 12.25 -4.45
N VAL A 43 -4.22 11.66 -3.26
CA VAL A 43 -3.69 10.33 -2.97
C VAL A 43 -4.81 9.39 -2.50
N ALA A 44 -4.76 8.14 -2.92
CA ALA A 44 -5.75 7.11 -2.57
C ALA A 44 -5.06 5.91 -1.94
N LEU A 45 -5.72 5.25 -0.98
CA LEU A 45 -5.25 3.98 -0.46
C LEU A 45 -5.43 2.90 -1.52
N ALA A 46 -4.36 2.18 -1.81
CA ALA A 46 -4.33 0.99 -2.64
C ALA A 46 -3.88 -0.21 -1.79
N ARG A 47 -4.36 -1.38 -2.17
CA ARG A 47 -4.03 -2.66 -1.54
C ARG A 47 -3.32 -3.49 -2.59
N GLU A 48 -2.05 -3.79 -2.36
CA GLU A 48 -1.26 -4.59 -3.28
C GLU A 48 -0.90 -5.92 -2.62
N PRO A 49 -1.09 -7.05 -3.33
CA PRO A 49 -0.63 -8.34 -2.83
C PRO A 49 0.90 -8.36 -2.81
N LEU A 50 1.48 -8.79 -1.70
CA LEU A 50 2.90 -9.13 -1.64
C LEU A 50 3.11 -10.45 -2.40
N LEU A 51 3.38 -10.33 -3.71
CA LEU A 51 3.77 -11.43 -4.61
C LEU A 51 5.23 -11.88 -4.37
#